data_AF-A0A7V6Q3J4-F1
#
_entry.id   AF-A0A7V6Q3J4-F1
#
_cell.length_a   1.000
_cell.length_b   1.000
_cell.length_c   1.000
_cell.angle_alpha   90.00
_cell.angle_beta   90.00
_cell.angle_gamma   90.00
#
_symmetry.space_group_name_H-M   'P 1'
#
loop_
_entity.id
_entity.type
_entity.pdbx_description
1 polymer ?
#
loop_
_entity_poly.entity_id
_entity_poly.type
_entity_poly.pdbx_seq_one_letter_code
_entity_poly.pdbx_strand_id
1 'polypeptide(L)'
;MSNEMRKPLKRILLKTWPKIIVALVGVLIYLSAIRLSGDIEGLLVNIAASLISIPIIFIAYDLWNEKIHRALNENVYRYAENEISQVMLEIRRYMEMFLKGFCVYFDDDDIVLEESDPNNFILKMKDTSKILYDEDKDPYQLKYQLEDYDEDEDDRFDIYGLEKDTVVPVIEEVQYLGYQVVDIDLEDIVESLNELLKNSFIMERMDDEEVSVIIHLLEAFKMLQTFVEGHRDDLFLRTDLKVKGFVCKVSEPKESPIGTVKLYSLYYREEADVKEQARVKQTKKSMQTKSKESTREPSYEQLLDEKILPNVKENVKENELLSVYVVNPDYYIIFGDLITEIIECIRDWRKTRAGAVVTDYESGRIGYL
;
A
#
# COMPACT_ATOMS: atom_id res chain seq x y z
N MET A 1 -19.47 25.60 7.94
CA MET A 1 -18.55 25.51 6.79
C MET A 1 -17.45 24.53 7.17
N SER A 2 -17.48 23.31 6.63
CA SER A 2 -16.57 22.23 7.01
C SER A 2 -15.11 22.60 6.71
N ASN A 3 -14.17 22.00 7.45
CA ASN A 3 -12.73 22.23 7.28
C ASN A 3 -12.23 21.89 5.86
N GLU A 4 -12.94 21.04 5.11
CA GLU A 4 -12.60 20.66 3.74
C GLU A 4 -12.73 21.80 2.73
N MET A 5 -13.73 22.68 2.86
CA MET A 5 -13.85 23.84 1.95
C MET A 5 -12.81 24.94 2.21
N ARG A 6 -12.10 24.91 3.34
CA ARG A 6 -11.12 25.95 3.71
C ARG A 6 -9.77 25.76 3.04
N LYS A 7 -9.34 24.52 2.78
CA LYS A 7 -8.05 24.21 2.15
C LYS A 7 -7.93 24.71 0.69
N PRO A 8 -8.87 24.41 -0.23
CA PRO A 8 -8.75 24.86 -1.63
C PRO A 8 -8.88 26.38 -1.74
N LEU A 9 -9.72 27.00 -0.89
CA LEU A 9 -9.91 28.45 -0.88
C LEU A 9 -8.64 29.18 -0.41
N LYS A 10 -7.96 28.66 0.63
CA LYS A 10 -6.68 29.20 1.11
C LYS A 10 -5.57 29.09 0.05
N ARG A 11 -5.53 28.01 -0.73
CA ARG A 11 -4.53 27.81 -1.80
C ARG A 11 -4.70 28.81 -2.93
N ILE A 12 -5.92 28.93 -3.47
CA ILE A 12 -6.23 29.93 -4.50
C ILE A 12 -5.91 31.32 -3.96
N LEU A 13 -6.26 31.59 -2.69
CA LEU A 13 -5.97 32.87 -2.04
C LEU A 13 -4.46 33.14 -1.97
N LEU A 14 -3.62 32.18 -1.56
CA LEU A 14 -2.16 32.34 -1.46
C LEU A 14 -1.49 32.54 -2.83
N LYS A 15 -1.84 31.73 -3.84
CA LYS A 15 -1.30 31.82 -5.22
C LYS A 15 -1.70 33.15 -5.88
N THR A 16 -2.89 33.65 -5.59
CA THR A 16 -3.40 34.92 -6.13
C THR A 16 -3.14 36.13 -5.23
N TRP A 17 -2.62 35.92 -4.02
CA TRP A 17 -2.41 36.97 -3.01
C TRP A 17 -1.59 38.16 -3.53
N PRO A 18 -0.44 37.95 -4.21
CA PRO A 18 0.33 39.07 -4.76
C PRO A 18 -0.49 39.89 -5.77
N LYS A 19 -1.29 39.21 -6.61
CA LYS A 19 -2.15 39.83 -7.63
C LYS A 19 -3.31 40.61 -6.99
N ILE A 20 -3.88 40.07 -5.91
CA ILE A 20 -4.94 40.72 -5.12
C ILE A 20 -4.39 41.98 -4.41
N ILE A 21 -3.19 41.94 -3.85
CA ILE A 21 -2.56 43.13 -3.23
C ILE A 21 -2.41 44.25 -4.26
N VAL A 22 -1.93 43.95 -5.46
CA VAL A 22 -1.79 44.96 -6.52
C VAL A 22 -3.14 45.58 -6.89
N ALA A 23 -4.19 44.76 -6.99
CA ALA A 23 -5.55 45.25 -7.24
C ALA A 23 -6.06 46.13 -6.08
N LEU A 24 -5.80 45.75 -4.82
CA LEU A 24 -6.16 46.56 -3.64
C LEU A 24 -5.44 47.92 -3.62
N VAL A 25 -4.17 47.96 -4.00
CA VAL A 25 -3.43 49.22 -4.17
C VAL A 25 -4.08 50.09 -5.24
N GLY A 26 -4.51 49.50 -6.35
CA GLY A 26 -5.30 50.19 -7.38
C GLY A 26 -6.60 50.78 -6.82
N VAL A 27 -7.34 50.03 -6.00
CA VAL A 27 -8.57 50.53 -5.33
C VAL A 27 -8.26 51.71 -4.39
N LEU A 28 -7.17 51.65 -3.62
CA LEU A 28 -6.76 52.76 -2.75
C LEU A 28 -6.39 54.02 -3.54
N ILE A 29 -5.71 53.87 -4.68
CA ILE A 29 -5.38 54.97 -5.59
C ILE A 29 -6.67 55.57 -6.17
N TYR A 30 -7.63 54.74 -6.58
CA TYR A 30 -8.93 55.19 -7.08
C TYR A 30 -9.70 56.02 -6.04
N LEU A 31 -9.79 55.52 -4.79
CA LEU A 31 -10.45 56.23 -3.70
C LEU A 31 -9.77 57.58 -3.37
N SER A 32 -8.46 57.64 -3.54
CA SER A 32 -7.69 58.88 -3.36
C SER A 32 -7.91 59.86 -4.52
N ALA A 33 -8.05 59.35 -5.75
CA ALA A 33 -8.29 60.15 -6.95
C ALA A 33 -9.62 60.91 -6.89
N ILE A 34 -10.68 60.29 -6.37
CA ILE A 34 -12.03 60.91 -6.26
C ILE A 34 -12.03 62.17 -5.37
N ARG A 35 -11.03 62.31 -4.49
CA ARG A 35 -10.89 63.49 -3.61
C ARG A 35 -10.07 64.63 -4.23
N LEU A 36 -9.49 64.40 -5.40
CA LEU A 36 -8.68 65.37 -6.14
C LEU A 36 -9.51 65.93 -7.29
N SER A 37 -9.19 67.16 -7.71
CA SER A 37 -9.88 67.84 -8.81
C SER A 37 -8.88 68.32 -9.86
N GLY A 38 -9.24 68.19 -11.14
CA GLY A 38 -8.43 68.65 -12.28
C GLY A 38 -7.70 67.52 -13.01
N ASP A 39 -6.70 67.84 -13.84
CA ASP A 39 -6.02 66.88 -14.73
C ASP A 39 -5.38 65.67 -14.01
N ILE A 40 -5.08 65.81 -12.72
CA ILE A 40 -4.49 64.75 -11.89
C ILE A 40 -5.52 63.64 -11.57
N GLU A 41 -6.81 63.98 -11.48
CA GLU A 41 -7.89 63.03 -11.23
C GLU A 41 -7.94 61.98 -12.33
N GLY A 42 -7.98 62.41 -13.60
CA GLY A 42 -8.04 61.52 -14.75
C GLY A 42 -6.81 60.60 -14.85
N LEU A 43 -5.62 61.11 -14.53
CA LEU A 43 -4.40 60.32 -14.52
C LEU A 43 -4.42 59.21 -13.45
N LEU A 44 -4.83 59.55 -12.22
CA LEU A 44 -4.90 58.58 -11.12
C LEU A 44 -6.01 57.54 -11.33
N VAL A 45 -7.15 57.93 -11.89
CA VAL A 45 -8.23 56.99 -12.26
C VAL A 45 -7.75 55.98 -13.29
N ASN A 46 -7.01 56.40 -14.31
CA ASN A 46 -6.46 55.49 -15.32
C ASN A 46 -5.41 54.53 -14.73
N ILE A 47 -4.50 55.03 -13.90
CA ILE A 47 -3.49 54.20 -13.20
C ILE A 47 -4.19 53.17 -12.31
N ALA A 48 -5.19 53.59 -11.52
CA ALA A 48 -5.96 52.70 -10.68
C ALA A 48 -6.70 51.63 -11.49
N ALA A 49 -7.35 52.01 -12.60
CA ALA A 49 -8.05 51.08 -13.48
C ALA A 49 -7.10 50.02 -14.06
N SER A 50 -5.88 50.39 -14.47
CA SER A 50 -4.87 49.43 -14.94
C SER A 50 -4.38 48.50 -13.83
N LEU A 51 -4.14 49.03 -12.62
CA LEU A 51 -3.70 48.24 -11.47
C LEU A 51 -4.77 47.26 -10.97
N ILE A 52 -6.04 47.52 -11.25
CA ILE A 52 -7.14 46.60 -10.95
C ILE A 52 -7.34 45.60 -12.10
N SER A 53 -7.39 46.07 -13.35
CA SER A 53 -7.77 45.22 -14.49
C SER A 53 -6.71 44.18 -14.84
N ILE A 54 -5.42 44.56 -14.83
CA ILE A 54 -4.33 43.67 -15.23
C ILE A 54 -4.26 42.44 -14.30
N PRO A 55 -4.19 42.58 -12.95
CA PRO A 55 -4.15 41.42 -12.07
C PRO A 55 -5.41 40.57 -12.13
N ILE A 56 -6.60 41.17 -12.27
CA ILE A 56 -7.86 40.42 -12.41
C ILE A 56 -7.86 39.56 -13.67
N ILE A 57 -7.43 40.12 -14.81
CA ILE A 57 -7.30 39.37 -16.07
C ILE A 57 -6.31 38.22 -15.91
N PHE A 58 -5.16 38.44 -15.27
CA PHE A 58 -4.19 37.38 -15.00
C PHE A 58 -4.73 36.28 -14.07
N ILE A 59 -5.51 36.63 -13.04
CA ILE A 59 -6.15 35.62 -12.17
C ILE A 59 -7.18 34.81 -12.97
N ALA A 60 -8.02 35.48 -13.75
CA ALA A 60 -9.04 34.82 -14.57
C ALA A 60 -8.39 33.92 -15.62
N TYR A 61 -7.33 34.39 -16.27
CA TYR A 61 -6.57 33.62 -17.25
C TYR A 61 -5.94 32.39 -16.62
N ASP A 62 -5.24 32.51 -15.49
CA ASP A 62 -4.60 31.35 -14.85
C ASP A 62 -5.61 30.28 -14.45
N LEU A 63 -6.71 30.68 -13.79
CA LEU A 63 -7.77 29.76 -13.38
C LEU A 63 -8.44 29.07 -14.57
N TRP A 64 -8.65 29.82 -15.65
CA TRP A 64 -9.25 29.30 -16.87
C TRP A 64 -8.29 28.37 -17.61
N ASN A 65 -7.03 28.78 -17.77
CA ASN A 65 -6.00 28.07 -18.51
C ASN A 65 -5.66 26.74 -17.84
N GLU A 66 -5.52 26.71 -16.51
CA GLU A 66 -5.27 25.50 -15.72
C GLU A 66 -6.41 24.48 -15.90
N LYS A 67 -7.67 24.95 -15.82
CA LYS A 67 -8.84 24.07 -16.00
C LYS A 67 -8.95 23.54 -17.42
N ILE A 68 -8.72 24.38 -18.44
CA ILE A 68 -8.79 23.95 -19.83
C ILE A 68 -7.65 23.02 -20.20
N HIS A 69 -6.41 23.32 -19.81
CA HIS A 69 -5.27 22.45 -20.13
C HIS A 69 -5.42 21.06 -19.53
N ARG A 70 -5.95 20.95 -18.30
CA ARG A 70 -6.22 19.65 -17.67
C ARG A 70 -7.37 18.92 -18.35
N ALA A 71 -8.47 19.60 -18.67
CA ALA A 71 -9.60 19.00 -19.38
C ALA A 71 -9.23 18.54 -20.81
N LEU A 72 -8.38 19.31 -21.51
CA LEU A 72 -7.95 18.97 -22.87
C LEU A 72 -7.00 17.77 -22.89
N ASN A 73 -6.24 17.57 -21.81
CA ASN A 73 -5.22 16.55 -21.69
C ASN A 73 -5.54 15.52 -20.60
N GLU A 74 -6.82 15.28 -20.33
CA GLU A 74 -7.28 14.46 -19.19
C GLU A 74 -6.59 13.09 -19.13
N ASN A 75 -6.48 12.39 -20.26
CA ASN A 75 -5.81 11.09 -20.34
C ASN A 75 -4.34 11.14 -19.87
N VAL A 76 -3.66 12.26 -20.12
CA VAL A 76 -2.25 12.44 -19.75
C VAL A 76 -2.10 12.68 -18.25
N TYR A 77 -3.01 13.46 -17.66
CA TYR A 77 -3.06 13.63 -16.21
C TYR A 77 -3.41 12.31 -15.52
N ARG A 78 -4.42 11.58 -16.03
CA ARG A 78 -4.78 10.26 -15.49
C ARG A 78 -3.63 9.27 -15.54
N TYR A 79 -2.83 9.28 -16.61
CA TYR A 79 -1.63 8.45 -16.67
C TYR A 79 -0.64 8.80 -15.55
N ALA A 80 -0.31 10.08 -15.38
CA ALA A 80 0.59 10.52 -14.31
C ALA A 80 0.07 10.16 -12.91
N GLU A 81 -1.23 10.37 -12.65
CA GLU A 81 -1.89 10.01 -11.40
C GLU A 81 -1.84 8.49 -11.15
N ASN A 82 -1.98 7.69 -12.21
CA ASN A 82 -1.95 6.24 -12.13
C ASN A 82 -0.55 5.70 -11.79
N GLU A 83 0.50 6.21 -12.42
CA GLU A 83 1.89 5.79 -12.14
C GLU A 83 2.25 5.97 -10.66
N ILE A 84 1.83 7.09 -10.06
CA ILE A 84 2.06 7.34 -8.63
C ILE A 84 1.21 6.42 -7.79
N SER A 85 -0.04 6.21 -8.20
CA SER A 85 -0.95 5.34 -7.49
C SER A 85 -0.48 3.87 -7.48
N GLN A 86 0.22 3.41 -8.52
CA GLN A 86 0.87 2.10 -8.52
C GLN A 86 1.94 2.00 -7.43
N VAL A 87 2.84 2.97 -7.36
CA VAL A 87 3.87 3.01 -6.31
C VAL A 87 3.23 3.07 -4.92
N MET A 88 2.13 3.81 -4.76
CA MET A 88 1.38 3.85 -3.51
C MET A 88 0.77 2.49 -3.14
N LEU A 89 0.32 1.68 -4.12
CA LEU A 89 -0.16 0.31 -3.86
C LEU A 89 0.97 -0.63 -3.41
N GLU A 90 2.16 -0.52 -4.00
CA GLU A 90 3.32 -1.30 -3.56
C GLU A 90 3.71 -0.94 -2.12
N ILE A 91 3.75 0.35 -1.83
CA ILE A 91 3.96 0.91 -0.50
C ILE A 91 2.92 0.39 0.49
N ARG A 92 1.63 0.42 0.12
CA ARG A 92 0.51 -0.11 0.89
C ARG A 92 0.75 -1.57 1.25
N ARG A 93 1.15 -2.40 0.28
CA ARG A 93 1.43 -3.83 0.50
C ARG A 93 2.49 -4.07 1.58
N TYR A 94 3.55 -3.27 1.62
CA TYR A 94 4.54 -3.35 2.70
C TYR A 94 3.97 -2.92 4.04
N MET A 95 3.18 -1.84 4.09
CA MET A 95 2.54 -1.39 5.33
C MET A 95 1.55 -2.44 5.86
N GLU A 96 0.75 -3.06 4.99
CA GLU A 96 -0.13 -4.17 5.33
C GLU A 96 0.67 -5.37 5.84
N MET A 97 1.78 -5.73 5.20
CA MET A 97 2.67 -6.79 5.71
C MET A 97 3.17 -6.46 7.11
N PHE A 98 3.58 -5.20 7.37
CA PHE A 98 4.04 -4.80 8.70
C PHE A 98 2.94 -4.80 9.76
N LEU A 99 1.69 -4.52 9.39
CA LEU A 99 0.58 -4.38 10.33
C LEU A 99 -0.28 -5.65 10.49
N LYS A 100 -0.31 -6.53 9.49
CA LYS A 100 -1.05 -7.80 9.53
C LYS A 100 -0.13 -9.01 9.73
N GLY A 101 1.18 -8.87 9.49
CA GLY A 101 2.14 -9.96 9.63
C GLY A 101 1.79 -11.13 8.71
N PHE A 102 1.88 -12.37 9.20
CA PHE A 102 1.60 -13.54 8.37
C PHE A 102 0.13 -13.64 7.93
N CYS A 103 -0.79 -12.93 8.59
CA CYS A 103 -2.20 -12.92 8.20
C CYS A 103 -2.43 -12.19 6.87
N VAL A 104 -1.47 -11.40 6.37
CA VAL A 104 -1.57 -10.70 5.08
C VAL A 104 -1.81 -11.64 3.88
N TYR A 105 -1.51 -12.93 4.04
CA TYR A 105 -1.72 -13.95 3.00
C TYR A 105 -3.17 -14.46 2.92
N PHE A 106 -4.04 -14.03 3.82
CA PHE A 106 -5.42 -14.47 3.93
C PHE A 106 -6.34 -13.25 3.99
N ASP A 107 -7.55 -13.36 3.44
CA ASP A 107 -8.53 -12.31 3.64
C ASP A 107 -8.98 -12.31 5.11
N ASP A 108 -9.54 -11.18 5.54
CA ASP A 108 -10.10 -11.06 6.88
C ASP A 108 -11.13 -12.20 7.05
N ASP A 109 -11.07 -12.89 8.19
CA ASP A 109 -11.88 -14.06 8.51
C ASP A 109 -11.63 -15.35 7.69
N ASP A 110 -10.64 -15.44 6.80
CA ASP A 110 -10.40 -16.69 6.04
C ASP A 110 -9.84 -17.84 6.88
N ILE A 111 -9.17 -17.49 7.97
CA ILE A 111 -8.44 -18.42 8.83
C ILE A 111 -8.92 -18.31 10.27
N VAL A 112 -8.92 -19.44 10.96
CA VAL A 112 -9.11 -19.54 12.40
C VAL A 112 -7.79 -20.01 13.00
N LEU A 113 -7.30 -19.24 13.98
CA LEU A 113 -6.15 -19.63 14.80
C LEU A 113 -6.64 -20.52 15.93
N GLU A 114 -6.40 -21.82 15.81
CA GLU A 114 -6.62 -22.76 16.91
C GLU A 114 -5.35 -22.84 17.77
N GLU A 115 -5.43 -22.28 18.97
CA GLU A 115 -4.39 -22.46 19.98
C GLU A 115 -4.41 -23.92 20.47
N SER A 116 -3.38 -24.67 20.09
CA SER A 116 -3.25 -26.08 20.53
C SER A 116 -2.44 -26.20 21.81
N ASP A 117 -1.40 -25.36 21.96
CA ASP A 117 -0.53 -25.21 23.12
C ASP A 117 -0.02 -23.74 23.17
N PRO A 118 0.51 -23.23 24.30
CA PRO A 118 0.99 -21.84 24.43
C PRO A 118 2.04 -21.41 23.40
N ASN A 119 2.73 -22.39 22.78
CA ASN A 119 3.79 -22.15 21.80
C ASN A 119 3.45 -22.70 20.40
N ASN A 120 2.25 -23.23 20.17
CA ASN A 120 1.86 -23.85 18.90
C ASN A 120 0.50 -23.32 18.44
N PHE A 121 0.52 -22.60 17.32
CA PHE A 121 -0.69 -22.19 16.61
C PHE A 121 -0.97 -23.15 15.46
N ILE A 122 -2.23 -23.56 15.32
CA ILE A 122 -2.69 -24.27 14.13
C ILE A 122 -3.58 -23.31 13.34
N LEU A 123 -3.12 -22.96 12.14
CA LEU A 123 -3.96 -22.27 11.17
C LEU A 123 -4.92 -23.26 10.54
N LYS A 124 -6.21 -22.95 10.62
CA LYS A 124 -7.24 -23.64 9.85
C LYS A 124 -7.96 -22.65 8.95
N MET A 125 -7.84 -22.85 7.65
CA MET A 125 -8.63 -22.14 6.65
C MET A 125 -10.08 -22.62 6.71
N LYS A 126 -11.02 -21.67 6.75
CA LYS A 126 -12.46 -21.97 6.69
C LYS A 126 -12.78 -22.66 5.36
N ASP A 127 -13.70 -23.62 5.38
CA ASP A 127 -14.07 -24.38 4.17
C ASP A 127 -14.61 -23.49 3.05
N THR A 128 -15.27 -22.37 3.40
CA THR A 128 -15.78 -21.38 2.45
C THR A 128 -14.69 -20.59 1.73
N SER A 129 -13.51 -20.50 2.35
CA SER A 129 -12.35 -19.73 1.88
C SER A 129 -11.36 -20.55 1.08
N LYS A 130 -11.53 -21.88 1.04
CA LYS A 130 -10.72 -22.76 0.20
C LYS A 130 -10.99 -22.49 -1.28
N ILE A 131 -9.93 -22.35 -2.07
CA ILE A 131 -10.02 -22.38 -3.53
C ILE A 131 -10.45 -23.78 -3.97
N LEU A 132 -11.60 -23.84 -4.63
CA LEU A 132 -12.17 -25.01 -5.30
C LEU A 132 -12.08 -24.83 -6.82
N TYR A 133 -12.34 -25.90 -7.56
CA TYR A 133 -12.35 -25.89 -9.02
C TYR A 133 -13.71 -26.40 -9.51
N ASP A 134 -14.28 -25.72 -10.49
CA ASP A 134 -15.52 -26.14 -11.11
C ASP A 134 -15.28 -27.24 -12.18
N GLU A 135 -16.33 -27.58 -12.95
CA GLU A 135 -16.25 -28.60 -13.99
C GLU A 135 -15.27 -28.22 -15.12
N ASP A 136 -15.07 -26.92 -15.35
CA ASP A 136 -14.18 -26.36 -16.37
C ASP A 136 -12.74 -26.14 -15.86
N LYS A 137 -12.51 -26.40 -14.56
CA LYS A 137 -11.26 -26.18 -13.81
C LYS A 137 -10.93 -24.71 -13.57
N ASP A 138 -11.94 -23.85 -13.58
CA ASP A 138 -11.76 -22.47 -13.16
C ASP A 138 -11.78 -22.39 -11.62
N PRO A 139 -10.82 -21.68 -11.00
CA PRO A 139 -10.75 -21.57 -9.57
C PRO A 139 -11.86 -20.65 -9.05
N TYR A 140 -12.55 -21.07 -7.99
CA TYR A 140 -13.55 -20.26 -7.29
C TYR A 140 -13.49 -20.48 -5.78
N GLN A 141 -14.05 -19.55 -5.00
CA GLN A 141 -14.24 -19.69 -3.56
C GLN A 141 -15.73 -19.61 -3.24
N LEU A 142 -16.22 -20.48 -2.34
CA LEU A 142 -17.63 -20.54 -1.98
C LEU A 142 -18.13 -19.26 -1.30
N LYS A 143 -17.27 -18.56 -0.55
CA LYS A 143 -17.64 -17.32 0.14
C LYS A 143 -18.21 -16.25 -0.81
N TYR A 144 -17.73 -16.17 -2.05
CA TYR A 144 -18.19 -15.21 -3.06
C TYR A 144 -19.44 -15.65 -3.84
N GLN A 145 -19.99 -16.83 -3.54
CA GLN A 145 -21.18 -17.38 -4.21
C GLN A 145 -22.43 -17.36 -3.33
N LEU A 146 -22.31 -16.91 -2.08
CA LEU A 146 -23.43 -16.84 -1.13
C LEU A 146 -24.24 -15.56 -1.38
N GLU A 147 -25.57 -15.69 -1.44
CA GLU A 147 -26.51 -14.58 -1.73
C GLU A 147 -26.48 -13.46 -0.66
N ASP A 148 -26.03 -13.78 0.56
CA ASP A 148 -25.94 -12.87 1.70
C ASP A 148 -24.48 -12.58 2.12
N TYR A 149 -23.50 -12.75 1.21
CA TYR A 149 -22.16 -12.19 1.45
C TYR A 149 -22.20 -10.68 1.20
N ASP A 150 -22.92 -9.98 2.08
CA ASP A 150 -22.75 -8.56 2.29
C ASP A 150 -21.39 -8.41 2.97
N GLU A 151 -20.35 -8.31 2.16
CA GLU A 151 -19.07 -7.80 2.61
C GLU A 151 -19.34 -6.33 2.96
N ASP A 152 -19.77 -6.06 4.20
CA ASP A 152 -19.80 -4.71 4.72
C ASP A 152 -18.38 -4.18 4.48
N GLU A 153 -18.23 -3.29 3.49
CA GLU A 153 -16.96 -2.66 3.11
C GLU A 153 -16.25 -2.03 4.33
N ASP A 154 -17.03 -1.77 5.38
CA ASP A 154 -16.66 -1.20 6.67
C ASP A 154 -15.87 -2.17 7.60
N ASP A 155 -15.88 -3.49 7.37
CA ASP A 155 -15.19 -4.48 8.23
C ASP A 155 -13.81 -4.92 7.70
N ARG A 156 -13.42 -4.49 6.49
CA ARG A 156 -12.05 -4.70 6.00
C ARG A 156 -11.08 -3.90 6.85
N PHE A 157 -9.94 -4.49 7.24
CA PHE A 157 -8.87 -3.76 7.92
C PHE A 157 -8.35 -2.61 7.03
N ASP A 158 -8.93 -1.43 7.25
CA ASP A 158 -8.54 -0.23 6.54
C ASP A 158 -7.30 0.36 7.21
N ILE A 159 -6.13 0.09 6.64
CA ILE A 159 -4.88 0.68 7.12
C ILE A 159 -4.94 2.21 7.15
N TYR A 160 -5.79 2.82 6.32
CA TYR A 160 -5.96 4.26 6.25
C TYR A 160 -6.87 4.80 7.35
N GLY A 161 -7.66 3.95 7.99
CA GLY A 161 -8.48 4.27 9.16
C GLY A 161 -7.70 4.28 10.47
N LEU A 162 -6.48 3.72 10.51
CA LEU A 162 -5.70 3.58 11.74
C LEU A 162 -5.32 4.93 12.35
N GLU A 163 -5.72 5.16 13.60
CA GLU A 163 -5.29 6.32 14.36
C GLU A 163 -3.82 6.17 14.76
N LYS A 164 -3.09 7.28 14.90
CA LYS A 164 -1.64 7.28 15.16
C LYS A 164 -1.24 6.46 16.39
N ASP A 165 -2.04 6.49 17.43
CA ASP A 165 -1.82 5.77 18.68
C ASP A 165 -2.19 4.28 18.61
N THR A 166 -2.76 3.80 17.50
CA THR A 166 -3.12 2.39 17.30
C THR A 166 -2.02 1.57 16.65
N VAL A 167 -1.12 2.19 15.88
CA VAL A 167 -0.08 1.48 15.12
C VAL A 167 0.88 0.72 16.03
N VAL A 168 1.33 1.32 17.13
CA VAL A 168 2.23 0.67 18.09
C VAL A 168 1.55 -0.54 18.75
N PRO A 169 0.35 -0.42 19.37
CA PRO A 169 -0.39 -1.58 19.88
C PRO A 169 -0.60 -2.70 18.86
N VAL A 170 -0.85 -2.35 17.58
CA VAL A 170 -0.95 -3.37 16.52
C VAL A 170 0.37 -4.12 16.40
N ILE A 171 1.49 -3.40 16.19
CA ILE A 171 2.83 -4.00 16.01
C ILE A 171 3.25 -4.88 17.19
N GLU A 172 2.83 -4.56 18.42
CA GLU A 172 3.10 -5.37 19.61
C GLU A 172 2.53 -6.80 19.51
N GLU A 173 1.41 -6.96 18.82
CA GLU A 173 0.69 -8.23 18.69
C GLU A 173 0.99 -8.97 17.37
N VAL A 174 1.56 -8.28 16.37
CA VAL A 174 1.82 -8.87 15.06
C VAL A 174 2.93 -9.91 15.10
N GLN A 175 2.66 -11.03 14.43
CA GLN A 175 3.60 -12.11 14.21
C GLN A 175 3.90 -12.26 12.72
N TYR A 176 5.17 -12.49 12.39
CA TYR A 176 5.65 -12.56 11.01
C TYR A 176 6.25 -13.93 10.73
N LEU A 177 6.15 -14.41 9.50
CA LEU A 177 6.99 -15.52 9.04
C LEU A 177 8.37 -15.01 8.65
N GLY A 178 9.40 -15.81 8.89
CA GLY A 178 10.73 -15.56 8.33
C GLY A 178 10.69 -15.38 6.81
N TYR A 179 9.79 -16.09 6.14
CA TYR A 179 9.51 -15.93 4.72
C TYR A 179 9.20 -14.48 4.36
N GLN A 180 8.53 -13.71 5.22
CA GLN A 180 8.22 -12.29 4.97
C GLN A 180 9.42 -11.39 5.28
N VAL A 181 10.07 -11.59 6.43
CA VAL A 181 11.00 -10.59 6.99
C VAL A 181 12.48 -10.78 6.61
N VAL A 182 12.88 -11.99 6.18
CA VAL A 182 14.30 -12.32 5.93
C VAL A 182 14.93 -11.53 4.78
N ASP A 183 14.11 -11.07 3.83
CA ASP A 183 14.57 -10.35 2.64
C ASP A 183 13.66 -9.16 2.37
N ILE A 184 13.33 -8.41 3.44
CA ILE A 184 12.72 -7.09 3.27
C ILE A 184 13.73 -6.23 2.52
N ASP A 185 13.29 -5.75 1.36
CA ASP A 185 14.01 -4.81 0.53
C ASP A 185 13.04 -3.68 0.15
N LEU A 186 13.42 -2.46 0.53
CA LEU A 186 12.64 -1.25 0.27
C LEU A 186 13.33 -0.36 -0.78
N GLU A 187 14.46 -0.78 -1.35
CA GLU A 187 15.24 -0.01 -2.30
C GLU A 187 14.45 0.27 -3.59
N ASP A 188 13.77 -0.75 -4.12
CA ASP A 188 12.95 -0.64 -5.33
C ASP A 188 11.88 0.46 -5.21
N ILE A 189 11.23 0.57 -4.05
CA ILE A 189 10.22 1.62 -3.81
C ILE A 189 10.86 3.01 -3.80
N VAL A 190 12.01 3.13 -3.14
CA VAL A 190 12.74 4.40 -3.09
C VAL A 190 13.23 4.80 -4.47
N GLU A 191 13.70 3.86 -5.29
CA GLU A 191 14.05 4.09 -6.68
C GLU A 191 12.83 4.56 -7.48
N SER A 192 11.72 3.81 -7.44
CA SER A 192 10.45 4.16 -8.10
C SER A 192 9.96 5.57 -7.73
N LEU A 193 9.94 5.93 -6.45
CA LEU A 193 9.58 7.28 -6.00
C LEU A 193 10.56 8.35 -6.52
N ASN A 194 11.88 8.09 -6.54
CA ASN A 194 12.85 9.02 -7.10
C ASN A 194 12.69 9.17 -8.62
N GLU A 195 12.36 8.10 -9.35
CA GLU A 195 12.10 8.15 -10.79
C GLU A 195 10.87 8.99 -11.10
N LEU A 196 9.79 8.83 -10.34
CA LEU A 196 8.59 9.67 -10.44
C LEU A 196 8.92 11.15 -10.26
N LEU A 197 9.71 11.51 -9.23
CA LEU A 197 10.11 12.89 -8.99
C LEU A 197 11.06 13.47 -10.05
N LYS A 198 11.90 12.62 -10.68
CA LYS A 198 12.78 13.03 -11.79
C LYS A 198 12.01 13.18 -13.10
N ASN A 199 10.85 12.54 -13.22
CA ASN A 199 10.05 12.57 -14.42
C ASN A 199 9.33 13.91 -14.56
N SER A 200 9.96 14.85 -15.28
CA SER A 200 9.40 16.19 -15.51
C SER A 200 8.02 16.15 -16.16
N PHE A 201 7.72 15.13 -16.95
CA PHE A 201 6.40 14.97 -17.56
C PHE A 201 5.32 14.69 -16.52
N ILE A 202 5.59 13.81 -15.54
CA ILE A 202 4.67 13.54 -14.43
C ILE A 202 4.57 14.79 -13.54
N MET A 203 5.71 15.35 -13.12
CA MET A 203 5.77 16.45 -12.16
C MET A 203 5.09 17.73 -12.64
N GLU A 204 5.15 18.06 -13.94
CA GLU A 204 4.46 19.23 -14.52
C GLU A 204 2.93 19.13 -14.45
N ARG A 205 2.38 17.94 -14.20
CA ARG A 205 0.94 17.66 -14.19
C ARG A 205 0.40 17.47 -12.77
N MET A 206 1.28 17.59 -11.79
CA MET A 206 0.94 17.53 -10.37
C MET A 206 0.77 18.93 -9.82
N ASP A 207 -0.10 19.09 -8.83
CA ASP A 207 -0.15 20.30 -8.03
C ASP A 207 0.89 20.28 -6.89
N ASP A 208 1.16 21.45 -6.30
CA ASP A 208 2.18 21.57 -5.24
C ASP A 208 1.88 20.68 -4.01
N GLU A 209 0.63 20.28 -3.75
CA GLU A 209 0.27 19.37 -2.66
C GLU A 209 0.67 17.95 -3.00
N GLU A 210 0.27 17.51 -4.18
CA GLU A 210 0.57 16.19 -4.71
C GLU A 210 2.10 15.98 -4.75
N VAL A 211 2.83 16.98 -5.23
CA VAL A 211 4.31 16.98 -5.19
C VAL A 211 4.84 16.94 -3.75
N SER A 212 4.30 17.75 -2.85
CA SER A 212 4.74 17.78 -1.45
C SER A 212 4.50 16.44 -0.74
N VAL A 213 3.39 15.77 -1.03
CA VAL A 213 3.06 14.45 -0.47
C VAL A 213 4.05 13.40 -0.96
N ILE A 214 4.40 13.39 -2.25
CA ILE A 214 5.38 12.44 -2.80
C ILE A 214 6.78 12.68 -2.24
N ILE A 215 7.19 13.95 -2.11
CA ILE A 215 8.48 14.29 -1.49
C ILE A 215 8.52 13.79 -0.05
N HIS A 216 7.46 14.06 0.73
CA HIS A 216 7.40 13.63 2.12
C HIS A 216 7.39 12.11 2.24
N LEU A 217 6.64 11.43 1.38
CA LEU A 217 6.60 9.97 1.31
C LEU A 217 7.98 9.38 0.99
N LEU A 218 8.71 9.97 0.04
CA LEU A 218 10.08 9.56 -0.28
C LEU A 218 11.02 9.73 0.92
N GLU A 219 10.92 10.84 1.65
CA GLU A 219 11.70 11.07 2.86
C GLU A 219 11.36 10.04 3.95
N ALA A 220 10.07 9.80 4.19
CA ALA A 220 9.59 8.80 5.14
C ALA A 220 10.07 7.39 4.78
N PHE A 221 9.98 7.00 3.52
CA PHE A 221 10.49 5.70 3.05
C PHE A 221 12.00 5.58 3.14
N LYS A 222 12.76 6.63 2.83
CA LYS A 222 14.22 6.61 3.03
C LYS A 222 14.60 6.43 4.49
N MET A 223 13.86 7.06 5.40
CA MET A 223 14.06 6.88 6.85
C MET A 223 13.73 5.44 7.27
N LEU A 224 12.59 4.90 6.80
CA LEU A 224 12.22 3.50 7.06
C LEU A 224 13.25 2.52 6.50
N GLN A 225 13.67 2.69 5.24
CA GLN A 225 14.70 1.87 4.59
C GLN A 225 15.99 1.90 5.40
N THR A 226 16.52 3.09 5.70
CA THR A 226 17.77 3.24 6.46
C THR A 226 17.66 2.57 7.83
N PHE A 227 16.50 2.68 8.49
CA PHE A 227 16.24 2.04 9.77
C PHE A 227 16.21 0.51 9.66
N VAL A 228 15.44 -0.03 8.71
CA VAL A 228 15.32 -1.49 8.48
C VAL A 228 16.67 -2.10 8.09
N GLU A 229 17.44 -1.44 7.23
CA GLU A 229 18.78 -1.90 6.84
C GLU A 229 19.77 -1.82 8.00
N GLY A 230 19.75 -0.72 8.76
CA GLY A 230 20.64 -0.50 9.90
C GLY A 230 20.39 -1.46 11.07
N HIS A 231 19.16 -1.94 11.21
CA HIS A 231 18.69 -2.81 12.29
C HIS A 231 18.21 -4.18 11.79
N ARG A 232 18.67 -4.62 10.61
CA ARG A 232 18.17 -5.84 9.96
C ARG A 232 18.28 -7.10 10.85
N ASP A 233 19.36 -7.18 11.61
CA ASP A 233 19.68 -8.36 12.43
C ASP A 233 18.91 -8.40 13.77
N ASP A 234 18.38 -7.27 14.25
CA ASP A 234 17.79 -7.13 15.58
C ASP A 234 16.41 -6.47 15.62
N LEU A 235 15.89 -5.99 14.48
CA LEU A 235 14.53 -5.47 14.35
C LEU A 235 13.48 -6.56 14.56
N PHE A 236 13.73 -7.76 14.03
CA PHE A 236 12.82 -8.90 14.13
C PHE A 236 13.44 -10.01 14.99
N LEU A 237 12.82 -10.30 16.13
CA LEU A 237 13.26 -11.33 17.05
C LEU A 237 12.56 -12.64 16.72
N ARG A 238 13.37 -13.69 16.50
CA ARG A 238 12.86 -15.05 16.34
C ARG A 238 12.24 -15.53 17.65
N THR A 239 11.06 -16.12 17.54
CA THR A 239 10.34 -16.72 18.67
C THR A 239 10.44 -18.24 18.64
N ASP A 240 10.09 -18.88 19.76
CA ASP A 240 9.92 -20.34 19.85
C ASP A 240 8.55 -20.80 19.35
N LEU A 241 7.70 -19.86 18.90
CA LEU A 241 6.37 -20.16 18.38
C LEU A 241 6.48 -20.95 17.09
N LYS A 242 5.58 -21.93 16.94
CA LYS A 242 5.43 -22.71 15.71
C LYS A 242 4.03 -22.51 15.17
N VAL A 243 3.95 -22.11 13.92
CA VAL A 243 2.70 -22.02 13.19
C VAL A 243 2.61 -23.22 12.25
N LYS A 244 1.61 -24.08 12.48
CA LYS A 244 1.26 -25.17 11.56
C LYS A 244 0.25 -24.66 10.55
N GLY A 245 0.40 -25.10 9.31
CA GLY A 245 -0.45 -24.69 8.18
C GLY A 245 0.34 -24.14 7.01
N PHE A 246 1.58 -23.69 7.23
CA PHE A 246 2.46 -23.25 6.14
C PHE A 246 3.48 -24.31 5.74
N VAL A 247 3.77 -24.38 4.43
CA VAL A 247 4.85 -25.19 3.86
C VAL A 247 5.59 -24.35 2.82
N CYS A 248 6.90 -24.27 2.96
CA CYS A 248 7.77 -23.69 1.94
C CYS A 248 8.32 -24.82 1.06
N LYS A 249 8.21 -24.68 -0.26
CA LYS A 249 8.89 -25.55 -1.23
C LYS A 249 9.93 -24.74 -1.99
N VAL A 250 11.09 -25.33 -2.22
CA VAL A 250 12.15 -24.74 -3.03
C VAL A 250 12.18 -25.43 -4.38
N SER A 251 12.01 -24.68 -5.47
CA SER A 251 12.18 -25.25 -6.80
C SER A 251 13.66 -25.52 -7.07
N GLU A 252 13.96 -26.51 -7.91
CA GLU A 252 15.33 -26.69 -8.39
C GLU A 252 15.84 -25.40 -9.05
N PRO A 253 17.12 -25.05 -8.83
CA PRO A 253 17.69 -23.82 -9.37
C PRO A 253 17.59 -23.81 -10.89
N LYS A 254 17.05 -22.72 -11.45
CA LYS A 254 17.10 -22.46 -12.89
C LYS A 254 18.30 -21.58 -13.18
N GLU A 255 19.05 -21.89 -14.22
CA GLU A 255 20.11 -21.00 -14.73
C GLU A 255 19.46 -19.72 -15.26
N SER A 256 19.77 -18.59 -14.63
CA SER A 256 19.41 -17.25 -15.07
C SER A 256 20.69 -16.51 -15.48
N PRO A 257 20.63 -15.52 -16.40
CA PRO A 257 21.77 -14.68 -16.77
C PRO A 257 22.45 -13.96 -15.59
N ILE A 258 21.80 -13.90 -14.41
CA ILE A 258 22.29 -13.22 -13.19
C ILE A 258 22.86 -14.23 -12.16
N GLY A 259 22.69 -15.54 -12.38
CA GLY A 259 23.23 -16.59 -11.51
C GLY A 259 22.25 -17.74 -11.25
N THR A 260 22.57 -18.57 -10.26
CA THR A 260 21.75 -19.69 -9.81
C THR A 260 20.65 -19.18 -8.89
N VAL A 261 19.43 -19.05 -9.39
CA VAL A 261 18.32 -18.46 -8.64
C VAL A 261 17.40 -19.57 -8.11
N LYS A 262 17.10 -19.54 -6.81
CA LYS A 262 16.11 -20.42 -6.17
C LYS A 262 14.78 -19.68 -6.06
N LEU A 263 13.71 -20.29 -6.55
CA LEU A 263 12.35 -19.82 -6.33
C LEU A 263 11.79 -20.52 -5.10
N TYR A 264 11.25 -19.72 -4.18
CA TYR A 264 10.63 -20.19 -2.96
C TYR A 264 9.12 -19.98 -3.07
N SER A 265 8.35 -21.06 -2.98
CA SER A 265 6.90 -21.03 -3.05
C SER A 265 6.31 -21.37 -1.68
N LEU A 266 5.49 -20.47 -1.13
CA LEU A 266 4.80 -20.61 0.14
C LEU A 266 3.39 -21.16 -0.10
N TYR A 267 3.04 -22.24 0.61
CA TYR A 267 1.74 -22.88 0.52
C TYR A 267 1.06 -22.91 1.88
N TYR A 268 -0.27 -22.76 1.88
CA TYR A 268 -1.12 -23.28 2.94
C TYR A 268 -1.36 -24.77 2.73
N ARG A 269 -1.33 -25.56 3.81
CA ARG A 269 -1.57 -27.00 3.78
C ARG A 269 -2.34 -27.46 5.01
N GLU A 270 -3.42 -28.19 4.77
CA GLU A 270 -4.18 -28.87 5.82
C GLU A 270 -3.79 -30.35 5.90
N GLU A 271 -3.48 -30.83 7.10
CA GLU A 271 -3.21 -32.24 7.34
C GLU A 271 -4.52 -33.03 7.45
N ALA A 272 -4.62 -34.15 6.74
CA ALA A 272 -5.81 -34.99 6.77
C ALA A 272 -6.07 -35.58 8.17
N ASP A 273 -7.29 -35.39 8.65
CA ASP A 273 -7.73 -35.83 9.98
C ASP A 273 -7.62 -37.35 10.15
N VAL A 274 -7.03 -37.80 11.26
CA VAL A 274 -6.69 -39.22 11.52
C VAL A 274 -7.94 -40.13 11.51
N LYS A 275 -9.13 -39.56 11.77
CA LYS A 275 -10.41 -40.28 11.83
C LYS A 275 -11.01 -40.60 10.45
N GLU A 276 -10.83 -39.74 9.45
CA GLU A 276 -11.35 -39.93 8.09
C GLU A 276 -10.60 -41.06 7.36
N GLN A 277 -9.27 -41.13 7.56
CA GLN A 277 -8.41 -42.14 6.94
C GLN A 277 -8.66 -43.56 7.48
N ALA A 278 -9.19 -43.71 8.70
CA ALA A 278 -9.57 -45.01 9.25
C ALA A 278 -10.78 -45.61 8.52
N ARG A 279 -11.72 -44.77 8.05
CA ARG A 279 -12.84 -45.19 7.19
C ARG A 279 -12.39 -45.55 5.78
N VAL A 280 -11.54 -44.72 5.15
CA VAL A 280 -11.05 -44.98 3.78
C VAL A 280 -10.14 -46.21 3.71
N LYS A 281 -9.34 -46.49 4.77
CA LYS A 281 -8.52 -47.71 4.85
C LYS A 281 -9.34 -48.99 5.05
N GLN A 282 -10.58 -48.92 5.56
CA GLN A 282 -11.47 -50.08 5.59
C GLN A 282 -12.05 -50.40 4.20
N THR A 283 -12.23 -49.41 3.34
CA THR A 283 -12.75 -49.62 1.98
C THR A 283 -11.67 -50.07 0.98
N LYS A 284 -10.39 -49.73 1.21
CA LYS A 284 -9.25 -50.12 0.33
C LYS A 284 -8.50 -51.39 0.75
N LYS A 285 -8.95 -52.13 1.78
CA LYS A 285 -8.30 -53.38 2.24
C LYS A 285 -8.67 -54.60 1.38
N SER A 286 -8.67 -54.44 0.06
CA SER A 286 -8.75 -55.52 -0.92
C SER A 286 -7.91 -55.24 -2.16
N MET A 287 -6.67 -54.76 -2.02
CA MET A 287 -5.60 -55.09 -2.97
C MET A 287 -4.21 -54.68 -2.46
N GLN A 288 -3.39 -55.72 -2.23
CA GLN A 288 -1.93 -55.80 -2.24
C GLN A 288 -1.04 -54.68 -1.64
N THR A 289 -0.30 -55.14 -0.62
CA THR A 289 1.06 -54.82 -0.18
C THR A 289 2.02 -54.22 -1.22
N LYS A 290 2.68 -53.10 -0.86
CA LYS A 290 4.13 -53.04 -0.59
C LYS A 290 4.52 -51.70 0.05
N SER A 291 5.45 -51.78 0.98
CA SER A 291 6.08 -50.71 1.75
C SER A 291 6.71 -49.59 0.91
N LYS A 292 6.42 -48.34 1.25
CA LYS A 292 7.35 -47.20 1.29
C LYS A 292 6.69 -46.07 2.09
N GLU A 293 7.49 -45.45 2.95
CA GLU A 293 7.26 -44.21 3.73
C GLU A 293 5.91 -43.52 3.48
N SER A 294 5.01 -43.59 4.48
CA SER A 294 3.72 -42.91 4.42
C SER A 294 3.92 -41.40 4.62
N THR A 295 4.35 -40.70 3.59
CA THR A 295 4.07 -39.26 3.48
C THR A 295 2.55 -39.15 3.46
N ARG A 296 1.96 -38.66 4.56
CA ARG A 296 0.52 -38.43 4.62
C ARG A 296 0.18 -37.43 3.51
N GLU A 297 -0.61 -37.85 2.53
CA GLU A 297 -1.14 -36.90 1.53
C GLU A 297 -1.95 -35.84 2.29
N PRO A 298 -1.70 -34.54 2.05
CA PRO A 298 -2.48 -33.48 2.67
C PRO A 298 -3.94 -33.55 2.21
N SER A 299 -4.87 -33.15 3.08
CA SER A 299 -6.28 -33.04 2.68
C SER A 299 -6.53 -31.85 1.77
N TYR A 300 -5.68 -30.81 1.86
CA TYR A 300 -5.79 -29.60 1.06
C TYR A 300 -4.44 -28.87 0.95
N GLU A 301 -4.17 -28.22 -0.20
CA GLU A 301 -3.00 -27.37 -0.43
C GLU A 301 -3.36 -26.19 -1.34
N GLN A 302 -2.93 -24.98 -0.98
CA GLN A 302 -3.15 -23.74 -1.73
C GLN A 302 -1.85 -22.94 -1.80
N LEU A 303 -1.49 -22.43 -2.98
CA LEU A 303 -0.36 -21.52 -3.15
C LEU A 303 -0.74 -20.13 -2.61
N LEU A 304 0.14 -19.53 -1.80
CA LEU A 304 -0.06 -18.21 -1.22
C LEU A 304 0.88 -17.16 -1.83
N ASP A 305 2.14 -17.51 -2.04
CA ASP A 305 3.16 -16.57 -2.51
C ASP A 305 4.30 -17.31 -3.21
N GLU A 306 4.97 -16.62 -4.13
CA GLU A 306 6.19 -17.07 -4.79
C GLU A 306 7.17 -15.92 -4.91
N LYS A 307 8.38 -16.12 -4.40
CA LYS A 307 9.43 -15.11 -4.52
C LYS A 307 10.81 -15.68 -4.71
N ILE A 308 11.63 -14.86 -5.37
CA ILE A 308 13.05 -15.07 -5.48
C ILE A 308 13.70 -14.42 -4.26
N LEU A 309 14.57 -15.16 -3.59
CA LEU A 309 15.29 -14.68 -2.42
C LEU A 309 16.79 -14.58 -2.76
N PRO A 310 17.26 -13.47 -3.35
CA PRO A 310 18.63 -13.33 -3.83
C PRO A 310 19.67 -13.22 -2.69
N ASN A 311 19.31 -12.65 -1.54
CA ASN A 311 20.23 -12.38 -0.42
C ASN A 311 20.26 -13.46 0.66
N VAL A 312 19.54 -14.56 0.44
CA VAL A 312 19.54 -15.68 1.34
C VAL A 312 20.92 -16.34 1.28
N LYS A 313 21.74 -16.10 2.32
CA LYS A 313 23.01 -16.83 2.55
C LYS A 313 22.78 -18.28 2.17
N GLU A 314 23.68 -18.92 1.42
CA GLU A 314 23.53 -20.27 0.83
C GLU A 314 23.02 -21.37 1.79
N ASN A 315 22.92 -21.10 3.09
CA ASN A 315 22.53 -21.98 4.19
C ASN A 315 21.31 -21.54 5.02
N VAL A 316 20.47 -20.57 4.61
CA VAL A 316 19.19 -20.37 5.31
C VAL A 316 18.35 -21.63 5.12
N LYS A 317 18.12 -22.31 6.23
CA LYS A 317 17.36 -23.55 6.24
C LYS A 317 15.90 -23.22 6.00
N GLU A 318 15.14 -24.08 5.32
CA GLU A 318 13.68 -23.95 5.17
C GLU A 318 12.99 -23.67 6.51
N ASN A 319 13.54 -24.21 7.60
CA ASN A 319 13.10 -23.98 8.97
C ASN A 319 13.20 -22.52 9.43
N GLU A 320 14.12 -21.70 8.91
CA GLU A 320 14.23 -20.28 9.24
C GLU A 320 13.15 -19.45 8.54
N LEU A 321 12.77 -19.81 7.31
CA LEU A 321 11.68 -19.16 6.57
C LEU A 321 10.31 -19.45 7.20
N LEU A 322 10.13 -20.63 7.79
CA LEU A 322 8.88 -20.99 8.48
C LEU A 322 8.90 -20.66 9.99
N SER A 323 9.98 -20.04 10.50
CA SER A 323 10.01 -19.59 11.89
C SER A 323 9.18 -18.32 12.07
N VAL A 324 8.64 -18.15 13.27
CA VAL A 324 7.84 -16.97 13.64
C VAL A 324 8.74 -15.91 14.25
N TYR A 325 8.56 -14.68 13.83
CA TYR A 325 9.26 -13.49 14.30
C TYR A 325 8.26 -12.48 14.86
N VAL A 326 8.72 -11.63 15.77
CA VAL A 326 8.00 -10.46 16.28
C VAL A 326 8.93 -9.24 16.18
N VAL A 327 8.37 -8.04 16.13
CA VAL A 327 9.20 -6.83 16.22
C VAL A 327 9.84 -6.77 17.61
N ASN A 328 11.11 -6.40 17.68
CA ASN A 328 11.81 -6.20 18.94
C ASN A 328 11.16 -5.05 19.73
N PRO A 329 10.80 -5.26 21.01
CA PRO A 329 10.18 -4.23 21.83
C PRO A 329 10.95 -2.91 21.94
N ASP A 330 12.29 -2.97 21.84
CA ASP A 330 13.13 -1.77 21.87
C ASP A 330 12.86 -0.84 20.66
N TYR A 331 12.27 -1.35 19.59
CA TYR A 331 11.99 -0.63 18.35
C TYR A 331 10.52 -0.30 18.11
N TYR A 332 9.57 -0.73 18.97
CA TYR A 332 8.14 -0.50 18.74
C TYR A 332 7.79 0.96 18.45
N ILE A 333 8.34 1.89 19.25
CA ILE A 333 8.03 3.32 19.10
C ILE A 333 8.59 3.85 17.79
N ILE A 334 9.88 3.65 17.51
CA ILE A 334 10.53 4.22 16.33
C ILE A 334 9.96 3.59 15.05
N PHE A 335 9.81 2.27 15.03
CA PHE A 335 9.28 1.55 13.88
C PHE A 335 7.80 1.89 13.63
N GLY A 336 7.00 1.96 14.70
CA GLY A 336 5.61 2.37 14.62
C GLY A 336 5.42 3.81 14.15
N ASP A 337 6.27 4.75 14.60
CA ASP A 337 6.26 6.13 14.13
C ASP A 337 6.59 6.22 12.62
N LEU A 338 7.58 5.47 12.14
CA LEU A 338 7.95 5.44 10.73
C LEU A 338 6.82 4.87 9.84
N ILE A 339 6.19 3.78 10.28
CA ILE A 339 5.01 3.20 9.60
C ILE A 339 3.86 4.20 9.60
N THR A 340 3.60 4.86 10.72
CA THR A 340 2.54 5.87 10.84
C THR A 340 2.75 7.02 9.87
N GLU A 341 3.96 7.55 9.77
CA GLU A 341 4.30 8.65 8.87
C GLU A 341 4.02 8.30 7.40
N ILE A 342 4.36 7.08 7.00
CA ILE A 342 4.08 6.56 5.66
C ILE A 342 2.57 6.44 5.43
N ILE A 343 1.83 5.86 6.37
CA ILE A 343 0.37 5.72 6.28
C ILE A 343 -0.31 7.09 6.21
N GLU A 344 0.16 8.07 6.97
CA GLU A 344 -0.31 9.45 6.91
C GLU A 344 -0.08 10.06 5.51
N CYS A 345 1.08 9.82 4.90
CA CYS A 345 1.37 10.27 3.54
C CYS A 345 0.45 9.62 2.50
N ILE A 346 0.20 8.32 2.58
CA ILE A 346 -0.75 7.64 1.66
C ILE A 346 -2.17 8.18 1.89
N ARG A 347 -2.57 8.39 3.15
CA ARG A 347 -3.88 8.98 3.48
C ARG A 347 -4.02 10.39 2.91
N ASP A 348 -2.96 11.20 2.97
CA ASP A 348 -2.97 12.53 2.40
C ASP A 348 -2.99 12.50 0.87
N TRP A 349 -2.34 11.53 0.24
CA TRP A 349 -2.49 11.25 -1.19
C TRP A 349 -3.94 10.95 -1.58
N ARG A 350 -4.65 10.09 -0.83
CA ARG A 350 -6.06 9.74 -1.08
C ARG A 350 -7.00 10.96 -1.01
N LYS A 351 -6.65 11.96 -0.21
CA LYS A 351 -7.41 13.22 -0.09
C LYS A 351 -7.16 14.18 -1.26
N THR A 352 -6.12 13.94 -2.06
CA THR A 352 -5.87 14.72 -3.28
C THR A 352 -6.90 14.37 -4.36
N ARG A 353 -6.87 15.11 -5.48
CA ARG A 353 -7.80 14.90 -6.60
C ARG A 353 -7.47 13.65 -7.43
N ALA A 354 -6.27 13.10 -7.24
CA ALA A 354 -5.71 11.98 -7.99
C ALA A 354 -5.99 10.60 -7.36
N GLY A 355 -6.35 10.54 -6.07
CA GLY A 355 -5.93 9.43 -5.21
C GLY A 355 -6.90 8.28 -4.93
N ALA A 356 -8.00 8.10 -5.68
CA ALA A 356 -8.99 7.07 -5.32
C ALA A 356 -8.92 5.79 -6.18
N VAL A 357 -8.67 5.91 -7.49
CA VAL A 357 -8.81 4.78 -8.42
C VAL A 357 -7.47 4.48 -9.09
N VAL A 358 -7.03 3.24 -8.96
CA VAL A 358 -5.78 2.76 -9.54
C VAL A 358 -6.10 1.75 -10.63
N THR A 359 -5.45 1.88 -11.78
CA THR A 359 -5.51 0.89 -12.86
C THR A 359 -4.15 0.21 -12.97
N ASP A 360 -4.08 -1.04 -12.55
CA ASP A 360 -2.95 -1.91 -12.80
C ASP A 360 -3.03 -2.42 -14.23
N TYR A 361 -2.14 -1.87 -15.08
CA TYR A 361 -2.06 -2.23 -16.49
C TYR A 361 -1.38 -3.59 -16.69
N GLU A 362 -0.59 -4.08 -15.73
CA GLU A 362 0.07 -5.38 -15.81
C GLU A 362 -0.90 -6.52 -15.50
N SER A 363 -1.72 -6.35 -14.45
CA SER A 363 -2.74 -7.34 -14.07
C SER A 363 -4.12 -7.10 -14.72
N GLY A 364 -4.30 -5.95 -15.38
CA GLY A 364 -5.58 -5.55 -15.99
C GLY A 364 -6.67 -5.25 -14.97
N ARG A 365 -6.32 -4.99 -13.71
CA ARG A 365 -7.26 -4.77 -12.61
C ARG A 365 -7.43 -3.29 -12.33
N ILE A 366 -8.67 -2.91 -12.00
CA ILE A 366 -8.98 -1.59 -11.44
C ILE A 366 -9.19 -1.80 -9.95
N GLY A 367 -8.36 -1.15 -9.14
CA GLY A 367 -8.42 -1.17 -7.68
C GLY A 367 -8.75 0.21 -7.12
N TYR A 368 -9.05 0.24 -5.83
CA TYR A 368 -9.10 1.47 -5.05
C TYR A 368 -7.88 1.55 -4.15
N LEU A 369 -7.31 2.75 -4.08
CA LEU A 369 -6.18 3.01 -3.19
C LEU A 369 -6.61 2.93 -1.75
#